data_AF-A0A7S1VFA7-F1
#
_entry.id   AF-A0A7S1VFA7-F1
#
_cell.length_a   1.000
_cell.length_b   1.000
_cell.length_c   1.000
_cell.angle_alpha   90.00
_cell.angle_beta   90.00
_cell.angle_gamma   90.00
#
_symmetry.space_group_name_H-M   'P 1'
#
loop_
_entity.id
_entity.type
_entity.pdbx_description
1 polymer ?
#
loop_
_entity_poly.entity_id
_entity_poly.type
_entity_poly.pdbx_seq_one_letter_code
_entity_poly.pdbx_strand_id
1 'polypeptide(L)'
;MATPNPNTIKQRRGKAQRTIQWVVLMVVAVGLLVVITVWFGADDSNQQEKQQLRKMIPSTPTKDESPAFQFVPLKQEDVFLQTLKSCLPQENDHCKQYIPPGTTDQRIALLSPPGELATFLERFVKEFALGNDLEGLHLVSTTHIPPYGYGKTHGWTKLIRLVPYPLSLGAVDALQAVVSTTSHNDDDGMEESLQSSLRQVIRWHCRVSHISAHTSVLTLHTNKIQDDPAAALQQVIDFVRTTPTSEKKAATEQGQQTVESIRQQLKALTSRAATTAATWTPSFSFDDILSKELVSSKNLSVWPCPSLWTTANDDGLALPADSLAGQLAKQLVPDCDDSFAQCWVDRDKCEFHGDAECKKK
;
A
#
# COMPACT_ATOMS: atom_id res chain seq x y z
N MET A 1 -18.79 84.82 26.98
CA MET A 1 -18.59 83.44 26.48
C MET A 1 -19.97 82.82 26.27
N ALA A 2 -20.35 82.54 25.01
CA ALA A 2 -21.68 82.03 24.68
C ALA A 2 -21.69 80.50 24.75
N THR A 3 -22.50 79.94 25.64
CA THR A 3 -22.71 78.49 25.78
C THR A 3 -23.60 77.96 24.64
N PRO A 4 -23.22 76.88 23.95
CA PRO A 4 -23.98 76.37 22.82
C PRO A 4 -25.31 75.75 23.24
N ASN A 5 -26.34 76.02 22.42
CA ASN A 5 -27.72 75.60 22.62
C ASN A 5 -27.88 74.06 22.64
N PRO A 6 -28.40 73.45 23.73
CA PRO A 6 -28.46 72.01 23.94
C PRO A 6 -29.26 71.24 22.87
N ASN A 7 -30.10 71.91 22.08
CA ASN A 7 -30.89 71.28 21.02
C ASN A 7 -30.06 70.86 19.79
N THR A 8 -28.89 71.46 19.56
CA THR A 8 -28.02 71.10 18.42
C THR A 8 -27.24 69.80 18.65
N ILE A 9 -27.02 69.40 19.90
CA ILE A 9 -26.27 68.19 20.27
C ILE A 9 -27.12 66.92 20.07
N LYS A 10 -28.42 66.98 20.35
CA LYS A 10 -29.35 65.84 20.13
C LYS A 10 -29.52 65.52 18.65
N GLN A 11 -29.55 66.54 17.78
CA GLN A 11 -29.77 66.34 16.35
C GLN A 11 -28.56 65.71 15.63
N ARG A 12 -27.33 65.94 16.11
CA ARG A 12 -26.11 65.32 15.56
C ARG A 12 -25.96 63.85 15.94
N ARG A 13 -26.39 63.45 17.15
CA ARG A 13 -26.35 62.03 17.59
C ARG A 13 -27.28 61.13 16.76
N GLY A 14 -28.47 61.61 16.39
CA GLY A 14 -29.41 60.83 15.57
C GLY A 14 -28.92 60.57 14.14
N LYS A 15 -28.16 61.50 13.55
CA LYS A 15 -27.56 61.29 12.21
C LYS A 15 -26.42 60.27 12.26
N ALA A 16 -25.51 60.39 13.24
CA ALA A 16 -24.39 59.47 13.37
C ALA A 16 -24.84 58.01 13.60
N GLN A 17 -25.90 57.80 14.39
CA GLN A 17 -26.41 56.46 14.69
C GLN A 17 -27.04 55.78 13.46
N ARG A 18 -27.71 56.55 12.58
CA ARG A 18 -28.23 56.01 11.30
C ARG A 18 -27.11 55.63 10.35
N THR A 19 -26.02 56.40 10.29
CA THR A 19 -24.89 56.09 9.40
C THR A 19 -24.20 54.79 9.81
N ILE A 20 -23.98 54.57 11.10
CA ILE A 20 -23.36 53.34 11.63
C ILE A 20 -24.24 52.12 11.31
N GLN A 21 -25.56 52.25 11.48
CA GLN A 21 -26.49 51.15 11.21
C GLN A 21 -26.50 50.74 9.73
N TRP A 22 -26.38 51.70 8.81
CA TRP A 22 -26.26 51.41 7.37
C TRP A 22 -24.94 50.73 6.99
N VAL A 23 -23.83 51.12 7.62
CA VAL A 23 -22.51 50.50 7.36
C VAL A 23 -22.50 49.05 7.83
N VAL A 24 -23.04 48.75 9.00
CA VAL A 24 -23.12 47.37 9.51
C VAL A 24 -23.98 46.48 8.60
N LEU A 25 -25.12 46.99 8.13
CA LEU A 25 -26.01 46.27 7.20
C LEU A 25 -25.31 45.96 5.86
N MET A 26 -24.53 46.91 5.32
CA MET A 26 -23.75 46.70 4.11
C MET A 26 -22.65 45.64 4.29
N VAL A 27 -21.92 45.67 5.40
CA VAL A 27 -20.86 44.69 5.69
C VAL A 27 -21.44 43.28 5.81
N VAL A 28 -22.58 43.14 6.51
CA VAL A 28 -23.28 41.85 6.63
C VAL A 28 -23.81 41.37 5.28
N ALA A 29 -24.38 42.26 4.46
CA ALA A 29 -24.87 41.91 3.13
C ALA A 29 -23.75 41.46 2.19
N VAL A 30 -22.60 42.16 2.19
CA VAL A 30 -21.42 41.78 1.39
C VAL A 30 -20.83 40.46 1.88
N GLY A 31 -20.73 40.27 3.20
CA GLY A 31 -20.27 39.00 3.78
C GLY A 31 -21.15 37.81 3.37
N LEU A 32 -22.47 37.97 3.41
CA LEU A 32 -23.43 36.96 2.93
C LEU A 32 -23.27 36.67 1.44
N LEU A 33 -23.05 37.70 0.62
CA LEU A 33 -22.87 37.55 -0.83
C LEU A 33 -21.56 36.80 -1.17
N VAL A 34 -20.49 37.05 -0.42
CA VAL A 34 -19.23 36.29 -0.54
C VAL A 34 -19.42 34.84 -0.12
N VAL A 35 -20.12 34.57 0.99
CA VAL A 35 -20.39 33.19 1.42
C VAL A 35 -21.24 32.44 0.39
N ILE A 36 -22.29 33.07 -0.16
CA ILE A 36 -23.14 32.48 -1.20
C ILE A 36 -22.33 32.21 -2.48
N THR A 37 -21.48 33.14 -2.93
CA THR A 37 -20.67 32.94 -4.13
C THR A 37 -19.59 31.88 -3.95
N VAL A 38 -19.02 31.73 -2.75
CA VAL A 38 -18.06 30.65 -2.45
C VAL A 38 -18.75 29.29 -2.35
N TRP A 39 -19.95 29.22 -1.75
CA TRP A 39 -20.68 27.96 -1.62
C TRP A 39 -21.30 27.46 -2.93
N PHE A 40 -21.81 28.37 -3.77
CA PHE A 40 -22.49 27.99 -5.01
C PHE A 40 -21.60 28.11 -6.27
N GLY A 41 -20.45 28.79 -6.20
CA GLY A 41 -19.54 28.97 -7.34
C GLY A 41 -18.49 27.85 -7.52
N ALA A 42 -18.36 26.93 -6.56
CA ALA A 42 -17.34 25.88 -6.59
C ALA A 42 -17.76 24.58 -7.31
N ASP A 43 -19.03 24.40 -7.67
CA ASP A 43 -19.55 23.10 -8.12
C ASP A 43 -19.45 22.88 -9.65
N ASP A 44 -19.48 23.94 -10.47
CA ASP A 44 -19.50 23.79 -11.94
C ASP A 44 -18.15 23.41 -12.57
N SER A 45 -17.02 23.83 -11.98
CA SER A 45 -15.69 23.47 -12.52
C SER A 45 -15.33 21.99 -12.28
N ASN A 46 -15.86 21.40 -11.22
CA ASN A 46 -15.57 20.02 -10.81
C ASN A 46 -16.38 19.00 -11.65
N GLN A 47 -17.54 19.40 -12.20
CA GLN A 47 -18.30 18.52 -13.09
C GLN A 47 -17.65 18.33 -14.47
N GLN A 48 -16.99 19.35 -15.03
CA GLN A 48 -16.30 19.23 -16.32
C GLN A 48 -15.07 18.31 -16.23
N GLU A 49 -14.30 18.39 -15.14
CA GLU A 49 -13.16 17.50 -14.90
C GLU A 49 -13.62 16.04 -14.70
N LYS A 50 -14.71 15.81 -13.96
CA LYS A 50 -15.33 14.48 -13.81
C LYS A 50 -15.89 13.93 -15.13
N GLN A 51 -16.43 14.78 -16.00
CA GLN A 51 -16.89 14.36 -17.33
C GLN A 51 -15.74 14.04 -18.29
N GLN A 52 -14.61 14.75 -18.18
CA GLN A 52 -13.41 14.43 -18.97
C GLN A 52 -12.74 13.13 -18.47
N LEU A 53 -12.68 12.88 -17.16
CA LEU A 53 -12.22 11.59 -16.61
C LEU A 53 -13.10 10.42 -17.09
N ARG A 54 -14.44 10.60 -17.17
CA ARG A 54 -15.35 9.58 -17.69
C ARG A 54 -15.15 9.26 -19.18
N LYS A 55 -14.63 10.21 -19.97
CA LYS A 55 -14.32 10.00 -21.39
C LYS A 55 -12.98 9.32 -21.63
N MET A 56 -12.11 9.23 -20.62
CA MET A 56 -10.83 8.51 -20.70
C MET A 56 -10.93 7.05 -20.26
N ILE A 57 -12.11 6.58 -19.82
CA ILE A 57 -12.34 5.16 -19.58
C ILE A 57 -12.55 4.51 -20.96
N PRO A 58 -11.66 3.62 -21.42
CA PRO A 58 -11.79 2.98 -22.72
C PRO A 58 -13.13 2.26 -22.84
N SER A 59 -13.82 2.43 -23.97
CA SER A 59 -15.03 1.69 -24.30
C SER A 59 -14.76 0.20 -24.17
N THR A 60 -15.66 -0.48 -23.44
CA THR A 60 -15.64 -1.91 -23.16
C THR A 60 -15.34 -2.72 -24.43
N PRO A 61 -14.31 -3.60 -24.43
CA PRO A 61 -13.98 -4.41 -25.59
C PRO A 61 -15.13 -5.37 -25.94
N THR A 62 -15.41 -5.45 -27.24
CA THR A 62 -16.42 -6.31 -27.85
C THR A 62 -16.02 -7.79 -27.76
N LYS A 63 -16.74 -8.54 -26.92
CA LYS A 63 -17.29 -9.90 -27.11
C LYS A 63 -16.52 -11.02 -27.85
N ASP A 64 -15.19 -10.97 -27.94
CA ASP A 64 -14.38 -12.17 -28.14
C ASP A 64 -13.91 -12.69 -26.78
N GLU A 65 -14.79 -13.46 -26.11
CA GLU A 65 -14.50 -14.12 -24.84
C GLU A 65 -13.58 -15.32 -25.09
N SER A 66 -12.30 -15.05 -25.34
CA SER A 66 -11.28 -16.06 -25.07
C SER A 66 -11.45 -16.51 -23.61
N PRO A 67 -11.42 -17.83 -23.31
CA PRO A 67 -11.63 -18.31 -21.96
C PRO A 67 -10.65 -17.60 -21.04
N ALA A 68 -11.17 -16.79 -20.12
CA ALA A 68 -10.35 -15.97 -19.25
C ALA A 68 -9.40 -16.91 -18.51
N PHE A 69 -8.09 -16.71 -18.68
CA PHE A 69 -7.10 -17.44 -17.91
C PHE A 69 -7.40 -17.21 -16.44
N GLN A 70 -7.81 -18.27 -15.75
CA GLN A 70 -8.14 -18.20 -14.33
C GLN A 70 -6.92 -18.70 -13.58
N PHE A 71 -6.32 -17.84 -12.77
CA PHE A 71 -5.32 -18.33 -11.83
C PHE A 71 -6.01 -19.27 -10.84
N VAL A 72 -5.54 -20.51 -10.82
CA VAL A 72 -5.94 -21.50 -9.84
C VAL A 72 -4.96 -21.39 -8.66
N PRO A 73 -5.44 -21.33 -7.41
CA PRO A 73 -4.59 -21.41 -6.24
C PRO A 73 -3.72 -22.67 -6.25
N LEU A 74 -2.49 -22.55 -5.74
CA LEU A 74 -1.59 -23.70 -5.63
C LEU A 74 -2.10 -24.67 -4.56
N LYS A 75 -1.80 -25.97 -4.69
CA LYS A 75 -2.32 -27.02 -3.79
C LYS A 75 -1.98 -26.77 -2.32
N GLN A 76 -0.81 -26.20 -2.06
CA GLN A 76 -0.32 -25.90 -0.71
C GLN A 76 -0.48 -24.42 -0.34
N GLU A 77 -1.20 -23.64 -1.15
CA GLU A 77 -1.31 -22.20 -0.92
C GLU A 77 -2.02 -21.85 0.38
N ASP A 78 -3.07 -22.60 0.74
CA ASP A 78 -3.74 -22.41 2.03
C ASP A 78 -2.80 -22.62 3.22
N VAL A 79 -1.86 -23.58 3.12
CA VAL A 79 -0.84 -23.81 4.16
C VAL A 79 0.07 -22.58 4.26
N PHE A 80 0.52 -22.06 3.12
CA PHE A 80 1.30 -20.82 3.09
C PHE A 80 0.53 -19.65 3.72
N LEU A 81 -0.72 -19.41 3.31
CA LEU A 81 -1.51 -18.28 3.82
C LEU A 81 -1.73 -18.37 5.33
N GLN A 82 -1.93 -19.57 5.88
CA GLN A 82 -2.08 -19.79 7.32
C GLN A 82 -0.81 -19.48 8.13
N THR A 83 0.37 -19.48 7.50
CA THR A 83 1.63 -19.05 8.15
C THR A 83 1.74 -17.54 8.25
N LEU A 84 1.04 -16.80 7.39
CA LEU A 84 1.12 -15.34 7.29
C LEU A 84 0.13 -14.65 8.25
N LYS A 85 0.47 -14.64 9.53
CA LYS A 85 -0.39 -14.04 10.56
C LYS A 85 -0.21 -12.52 10.66
N SER A 86 -1.27 -11.84 11.05
CA SER A 86 -1.20 -10.47 11.58
C SER A 86 -0.66 -10.51 13.02
N CYS A 87 0.06 -9.45 13.41
CA CYS A 87 0.47 -9.22 14.79
C CYS A 87 -0.15 -7.88 15.23
N LEU A 88 -1.33 -7.95 15.83
CA LEU A 88 -2.11 -6.78 16.23
C LEU A 88 -2.01 -6.59 17.74
N PRO A 89 -1.58 -5.42 18.25
CA PRO A 89 -1.49 -5.16 19.69
C PRO A 89 -2.81 -5.31 20.44
N GLN A 90 -3.94 -5.16 19.74
CA GLN A 90 -5.28 -5.35 20.30
C GLN A 90 -5.61 -6.83 20.55
N GLU A 91 -4.98 -7.74 19.82
CA GLU A 91 -5.23 -9.19 19.88
C GLU A 91 -4.14 -9.93 20.66
N ASN A 92 -2.93 -9.38 20.71
CA ASN A 92 -1.76 -10.01 21.31
C ASN A 92 -0.81 -8.95 21.90
N ASP A 93 -0.57 -9.01 23.21
CA ASP A 93 0.28 -8.09 23.97
C ASP A 93 1.78 -8.21 23.65
N HIS A 94 2.19 -9.31 23.03
CA HIS A 94 3.54 -9.47 22.50
C HIS A 94 3.78 -8.67 21.21
N CYS A 95 2.73 -8.25 20.51
CA CYS A 95 2.84 -7.40 19.33
C CYS A 95 3.13 -5.96 19.75
N LYS A 96 4.37 -5.51 19.53
CA LYS A 96 4.83 -4.19 19.96
C LYS A 96 4.78 -3.18 18.82
N GLN A 97 4.62 -1.91 19.19
CA GLN A 97 4.83 -0.76 18.31
C GLN A 97 6.00 0.04 18.86
N TYR A 98 6.87 0.50 17.97
CA TYR A 98 7.94 1.42 18.34
C TYR A 98 7.66 2.80 17.76
N ILE A 99 7.46 3.77 18.65
CA ILE A 99 7.40 5.19 18.34
C ILE A 99 8.66 5.82 18.94
N PRO A 100 9.48 6.54 18.14
CA PRO A 100 10.67 7.20 18.66
C PRO A 100 10.35 8.12 19.85
N PRO A 101 11.19 8.13 20.91
CA PRO A 101 10.98 9.03 22.05
C PRO A 101 10.94 10.49 21.61
N GLY A 102 9.93 11.23 22.07
CA GLY A 102 9.78 12.65 21.76
C GLY A 102 9.05 12.95 20.46
N THR A 103 8.56 11.95 19.73
CA THR A 103 7.70 12.13 18.55
C THR A 103 6.31 11.55 18.80
N THR A 104 5.30 12.15 18.18
CA THR A 104 3.97 11.55 18.01
C THR A 104 3.81 10.90 16.63
N ASP A 105 4.75 11.17 15.74
CA ASP A 105 4.76 10.71 14.36
C ASP A 105 4.86 9.18 14.28
N GLN A 106 3.99 8.58 13.48
CA GLN A 106 4.01 7.15 13.17
C GLN A 106 4.50 6.95 11.75
N ARG A 107 5.54 6.12 11.59
CA ARG A 107 6.04 5.73 10.27
C ARG A 107 5.47 4.36 9.92
N ILE A 108 4.60 4.30 8.93
CA ILE A 108 3.87 3.08 8.55
C ILE A 108 4.35 2.64 7.18
N ALA A 109 4.89 1.42 7.11
CA ALA A 109 5.30 0.84 5.83
C ALA A 109 4.12 0.14 5.16
N LEU A 110 3.93 0.40 3.88
CA LEU A 110 3.07 -0.39 2.98
C LEU A 110 3.99 -1.35 2.23
N LEU A 111 4.01 -2.61 2.67
CA LEU A 111 4.90 -3.66 2.19
C LEU A 111 4.18 -4.51 1.15
N SER A 112 4.74 -4.59 -0.05
CA SER A 112 4.33 -5.49 -1.12
C SER A 112 5.54 -5.80 -2.00
N PRO A 113 5.65 -7.00 -2.60
CA PRO A 113 6.53 -7.18 -3.76
C PRO A 113 6.24 -6.11 -4.83
N PRO A 114 7.22 -5.74 -5.70
CA PRO A 114 6.99 -4.77 -6.76
C PRO A 114 5.85 -5.23 -7.68
N GLY A 115 5.21 -4.30 -8.38
CA GLY A 115 4.06 -4.64 -9.21
C GLY A 115 2.93 -3.61 -9.19
N GLU A 116 1.93 -3.83 -10.03
CA GLU A 116 0.74 -3.01 -10.02
C GLU A 116 -0.11 -3.25 -8.75
N LEU A 117 -0.02 -4.43 -8.13
CA LEU A 117 -0.69 -4.70 -6.85
C LEU A 117 -0.11 -3.87 -5.70
N ALA A 118 1.20 -3.57 -5.72
CA ALA A 118 1.81 -2.66 -4.76
C ALA A 118 1.28 -1.22 -4.91
N THR A 119 1.19 -0.76 -6.17
CA THR A 119 0.61 0.55 -6.50
C THR A 119 -0.85 0.62 -6.09
N PHE A 120 -1.60 -0.48 -6.27
CA PHE A 120 -2.96 -0.61 -5.78
C PHE A 120 -3.04 -0.52 -4.25
N LEU A 121 -2.18 -1.22 -3.50
CA LEU A 121 -2.18 -1.13 -2.03
C LEU A 121 -1.95 0.32 -1.57
N GLU A 122 -0.97 1.00 -2.17
CA GLU A 122 -0.69 2.39 -1.84
C GLU A 122 -1.93 3.27 -2.04
N ARG A 123 -2.56 3.17 -3.22
CA ARG A 123 -3.79 3.88 -3.53
C ARG A 123 -4.91 3.51 -2.56
N PHE A 124 -5.06 2.22 -2.28
CA PHE A 124 -6.09 1.68 -1.41
C PHE A 124 -6.00 2.26 0.00
N VAL A 125 -4.79 2.35 0.56
CA VAL A 125 -4.58 2.90 1.89
C VAL A 125 -4.66 4.43 1.88
N LYS A 126 -3.98 5.11 0.95
CA LYS A 126 -3.92 6.57 0.92
C LYS A 126 -5.27 7.19 0.58
N GLU A 127 -5.85 6.81 -0.55
CA GLU A 127 -7.05 7.47 -1.08
C GLU A 127 -8.32 7.00 -0.37
N PHE A 128 -8.46 5.69 -0.13
CA PHE A 128 -9.72 5.14 0.36
C PHE A 128 -9.76 5.01 1.87
N ALA A 129 -8.65 4.62 2.52
CA ALA A 129 -8.66 4.35 3.95
C ALA A 129 -8.45 5.62 4.77
N LEU A 130 -7.47 6.44 4.38
CA LEU A 130 -7.03 7.58 5.20
C LEU A 130 -7.48 8.92 4.65
N GLY A 131 -7.71 9.01 3.33
CA GLY A 131 -8.07 10.27 2.68
C GLY A 131 -6.98 11.33 2.91
N ASN A 132 -7.40 12.56 3.26
CA ASN A 132 -6.47 13.66 3.55
C ASN A 132 -6.00 13.71 5.01
N ASP A 133 -6.47 12.80 5.86
CA ASP A 133 -6.23 12.80 7.30
C ASP A 133 -4.95 12.01 7.63
N LEU A 134 -3.81 12.61 7.29
CA LEU A 134 -2.47 12.04 7.46
C LEU A 134 -1.61 12.82 8.47
N GLU A 135 -2.21 13.69 9.29
CA GLU A 135 -1.46 14.44 10.30
C GLU A 135 -0.77 13.48 11.28
N GLY A 136 0.56 13.59 11.39
CA GLY A 136 1.37 12.69 12.22
C GLY A 136 1.55 11.27 11.65
N LEU A 137 1.12 10.99 10.42
CA LEU A 137 1.28 9.70 9.76
C LEU A 137 2.22 9.81 8.54
N HIS A 138 3.34 9.12 8.60
CA HIS A 138 4.30 9.00 7.49
C HIS A 138 4.10 7.64 6.82
N LEU A 139 3.31 7.62 5.74
CA LEU A 139 3.09 6.43 4.93
C LEU A 139 4.21 6.27 3.90
N VAL A 140 4.91 5.13 3.93
CA VAL A 140 5.97 4.82 2.96
C VAL A 140 5.66 3.49 2.28
N SER A 141 5.46 3.53 0.97
CA SER A 141 5.40 2.31 0.16
C SER A 141 6.81 1.82 -0.11
N THR A 142 7.07 0.54 0.14
CA THR A 142 8.36 -0.06 -0.16
C THR A 142 8.24 -1.55 -0.46
N THR A 143 9.11 -2.00 -1.36
CA THR A 143 9.29 -3.41 -1.70
C THR A 143 10.41 -4.04 -0.90
N HIS A 144 11.31 -3.23 -0.34
CA HIS A 144 12.42 -3.68 0.48
C HIS A 144 11.91 -4.27 1.79
N ILE A 145 12.43 -5.44 2.14
CA ILE A 145 12.16 -6.05 3.43
C ILE A 145 12.80 -5.19 4.51
N PRO A 146 12.10 -4.87 5.61
CA PRO A 146 12.73 -4.13 6.69
C PRO A 146 13.95 -4.92 7.24
N PRO A 147 15.09 -4.28 7.51
CA PRO A 147 16.24 -4.97 8.10
C PRO A 147 15.86 -5.71 9.38
N TYR A 148 16.52 -6.84 9.64
CA TYR A 148 16.27 -7.61 10.83
C TYR A 148 16.72 -6.85 12.07
N GLY A 149 15.80 -6.74 13.04
CA GLY A 149 16.09 -6.39 14.42
C GLY A 149 14.84 -5.93 15.17
N TYR A 150 15.04 -5.65 16.46
CA TYR A 150 13.94 -5.46 17.41
C TYR A 150 13.35 -4.05 17.34
N GLY A 151 12.38 -3.80 16.47
CA GLY A 151 11.51 -2.60 16.43
C GLY A 151 12.22 -1.26 16.11
N LYS A 152 13.27 -0.93 16.85
CA LYS A 152 14.09 0.27 16.73
C LYS A 152 14.96 0.30 15.48
N THR A 153 15.35 -0.88 14.97
CA THR A 153 16.41 -1.00 13.95
C THR A 153 15.89 -0.96 12.53
N HIS A 154 14.61 -1.21 12.31
CA HIS A 154 14.03 -1.16 10.96
C HIS A 154 13.24 0.12 10.70
N GLY A 155 13.12 1.02 11.69
CA GLY A 155 12.57 2.36 11.47
C GLY A 155 11.06 2.43 11.20
N TRP A 156 10.27 1.42 11.59
CA TRP A 156 8.82 1.39 11.33
C TRP A 156 8.03 1.26 12.63
N THR A 157 6.93 2.02 12.74
CA THR A 157 5.97 1.89 13.84
C THR A 157 4.99 0.76 13.59
N LYS A 158 4.48 0.66 12.35
CA LYS A 158 3.52 -0.36 11.91
C LYS A 158 3.84 -0.80 10.48
N LEU A 159 3.47 -2.02 10.13
CA LEU A 159 3.60 -2.55 8.77
C LEU A 159 2.23 -3.01 8.26
N ILE A 160 1.88 -2.65 7.03
CA ILE A 160 0.74 -3.21 6.32
C ILE A 160 1.32 -4.05 5.18
N ARG A 161 1.15 -5.37 5.26
CA ARG A 161 1.64 -6.35 4.28
C ARG A 161 0.51 -6.73 3.33
N LEU A 162 0.69 -6.51 2.02
CA LEU A 162 -0.17 -7.12 1.01
C LEU A 162 0.30 -8.55 0.72
N VAL A 163 -0.65 -9.49 0.63
CA VAL A 163 -0.43 -10.85 0.17
C VAL A 163 -1.25 -11.07 -1.10
N PRO A 164 -0.60 -11.19 -2.27
CA PRO A 164 -1.30 -11.51 -3.50
C PRO A 164 -1.90 -12.91 -3.40
N TYR A 165 -3.12 -13.05 -3.91
CA TYR A 165 -3.82 -14.31 -4.06
C TYR A 165 -4.37 -14.44 -5.48
N PRO A 166 -4.02 -15.52 -6.20
CA PRO A 166 -3.08 -16.56 -5.78
C PRO A 166 -1.60 -16.11 -5.82
N LEU A 167 -0.68 -16.88 -5.26
CA LEU A 167 0.75 -16.52 -5.19
C LEU A 167 1.40 -16.38 -6.56
N SER A 168 0.98 -17.21 -7.51
CA SER A 168 1.43 -17.16 -8.90
C SER A 168 1.15 -15.79 -9.54
N LEU A 169 0.00 -15.18 -9.24
CA LEU A 169 -0.33 -13.81 -9.64
C LEU A 169 0.70 -12.81 -9.10
N GLY A 170 1.09 -12.96 -7.83
CA GLY A 170 2.09 -12.10 -7.19
C GLY A 170 3.49 -12.23 -7.82
N ALA A 171 3.90 -13.44 -8.16
CA ALA A 171 5.17 -13.69 -8.84
C ALA A 171 5.20 -13.07 -10.25
N VAL A 172 4.10 -13.18 -10.99
CA VAL A 172 3.95 -12.60 -12.33
C VAL A 172 3.95 -11.08 -12.28
N ASP A 173 3.18 -10.48 -11.37
CA ASP A 173 3.12 -9.01 -11.18
C ASP A 173 4.49 -8.43 -10.81
N ALA A 174 5.23 -9.10 -9.92
CA ALA A 174 6.58 -8.71 -9.53
C ALA A 174 7.59 -8.81 -10.67
N LEU A 175 7.58 -9.90 -11.43
CA LEU A 175 8.46 -10.05 -12.58
C LEU A 175 8.12 -9.02 -13.67
N GLN A 176 6.82 -8.78 -13.92
CA GLN A 176 6.36 -7.80 -14.90
C GLN A 176 6.82 -6.37 -14.58
N ALA A 177 6.87 -6.00 -13.30
CA ALA A 177 7.42 -4.71 -12.88
C ALA A 177 8.90 -4.57 -13.25
N VAL A 178 9.70 -5.63 -13.07
CA VAL A 178 11.12 -5.62 -13.47
C VAL A 178 11.25 -5.53 -14.98
N VAL A 179 10.56 -6.39 -15.73
CA VAL A 179 10.58 -6.40 -17.20
C VAL A 179 10.26 -5.02 -17.77
N SER A 180 9.26 -4.34 -17.21
CA SER A 180 8.84 -3.00 -17.65
C SER A 180 9.91 -1.91 -17.45
N THR A 181 10.86 -2.12 -16.54
CA THR A 181 11.96 -1.18 -16.25
C THR A 181 13.26 -1.52 -16.96
N THR A 182 13.35 -2.71 -17.56
CA THR A 182 14.57 -3.24 -18.17
C THR A 182 14.43 -3.39 -19.67
N SER A 183 15.45 -2.98 -20.44
CA SER A 183 15.50 -3.25 -21.89
C SER A 183 15.99 -4.68 -22.18
N HIS A 184 15.47 -5.68 -21.46
CA HIS A 184 15.76 -7.09 -21.72
C HIS A 184 14.81 -7.61 -22.80
N ASN A 185 15.38 -8.07 -23.91
CA ASN A 185 14.64 -8.63 -25.04
C ASN A 185 14.79 -10.16 -25.16
N ASP A 186 15.38 -10.81 -24.16
CA ASP A 186 15.61 -12.25 -24.20
C ASP A 186 14.41 -12.99 -23.61
N ASP A 187 13.64 -13.64 -24.50
CA ASP A 187 12.59 -14.60 -24.13
C ASP A 187 13.18 -15.89 -23.54
N ASP A 188 14.45 -16.18 -23.83
CA ASP A 188 15.17 -17.34 -23.31
C ASP A 188 15.39 -17.19 -21.80
N GLY A 189 14.71 -18.05 -21.02
CA GLY A 189 14.83 -18.08 -19.55
C GLY A 189 13.70 -17.36 -18.78
N MET A 190 12.62 -16.95 -19.44
CA MET A 190 11.44 -16.39 -18.76
C MET A 190 10.85 -17.37 -17.73
N GLU A 191 10.80 -18.66 -18.07
CA GLU A 191 10.34 -19.71 -17.15
C GLU A 191 11.19 -19.75 -15.86
N GLU A 192 12.52 -19.81 -15.99
CA GLU A 192 13.43 -19.83 -14.84
C GLU A 192 13.31 -18.55 -14.01
N SER A 193 13.16 -17.41 -14.68
CA SER A 193 12.96 -16.10 -14.03
C SER A 193 11.66 -16.09 -13.23
N LEU A 194 10.59 -16.67 -13.77
CA LEU A 194 9.29 -16.74 -13.10
C LEU A 194 9.29 -17.72 -11.93
N GLN A 195 9.96 -18.87 -12.05
CA GLN A 195 10.20 -19.79 -10.94
C GLN A 195 10.99 -19.13 -9.81
N SER A 196 12.07 -18.42 -10.17
CA SER A 196 12.89 -17.66 -9.22
C SER A 196 12.09 -16.54 -8.55
N SER A 197 11.25 -15.85 -9.31
CA SER A 197 10.37 -14.79 -8.79
C SER A 197 9.38 -15.32 -7.76
N LEU A 198 8.76 -16.48 -7.99
CA LEU A 198 7.88 -17.11 -7.00
C LEU A 198 8.63 -17.44 -5.71
N ARG A 199 9.85 -18.01 -5.80
CA ARG A 199 10.68 -18.29 -4.62
C ARG A 199 11.02 -17.01 -3.85
N GLN A 200 11.41 -15.96 -4.56
CA GLN A 200 11.73 -14.67 -3.97
C GLN A 200 10.53 -14.05 -3.25
N VAL A 201 9.35 -14.08 -3.85
CA VAL A 201 8.11 -13.61 -3.21
C VAL A 201 7.79 -14.43 -1.95
N ILE A 202 7.91 -15.76 -1.99
CA ILE A 202 7.71 -16.62 -0.81
C ILE A 202 8.71 -16.28 0.30
N ARG A 203 10.00 -16.16 -0.04
CA ARG A 203 11.08 -15.83 0.91
C ARG A 203 10.95 -14.42 1.46
N TRP A 204 10.45 -13.48 0.66
CA TRP A 204 10.09 -12.13 1.09
C TRP A 204 9.02 -12.18 2.18
N HIS A 205 7.93 -12.93 1.96
CA HIS A 205 6.89 -13.12 2.96
C HIS A 205 7.40 -13.80 4.24
N CYS A 206 8.28 -14.81 4.11
CA CYS A 206 8.94 -15.47 5.25
C CYS A 206 9.67 -14.47 6.15
N ARG A 207 10.40 -13.52 5.56
CA ARG A 207 11.15 -12.51 6.31
C ARG A 207 10.26 -11.47 6.96
N VAL A 208 9.24 -11.00 6.25
CA VAL A 208 8.25 -10.10 6.85
C VAL A 208 7.55 -10.77 8.05
N SER A 209 7.29 -12.08 7.99
CA SER A 209 6.77 -12.83 9.13
C SER A 209 7.74 -12.84 10.33
N HIS A 210 9.05 -12.96 10.13
CA HIS A 210 10.01 -12.84 11.24
C HIS A 210 10.03 -11.44 11.88
N ILE A 211 9.87 -10.40 11.08
CA ILE A 211 9.79 -9.01 11.58
C ILE A 211 8.50 -8.80 12.38
N SER A 212 7.42 -9.48 11.99
CA SER A 212 6.13 -9.40 12.69
C SER A 212 6.18 -9.90 14.14
N ALA A 213 7.21 -10.66 14.53
CA ALA A 213 7.42 -11.05 15.92
C ALA A 213 7.78 -9.87 16.84
N HIS A 214 8.18 -8.72 16.28
CA HIS A 214 8.71 -7.59 17.04
C HIS A 214 8.02 -6.26 16.73
N THR A 215 7.21 -6.21 15.68
CA THR A 215 6.52 -5.01 15.20
C THR A 215 5.11 -5.35 14.78
N SER A 216 4.16 -4.47 15.05
CA SER A 216 2.78 -4.71 14.66
C SER A 216 2.64 -4.78 13.14
N VAL A 217 1.99 -5.84 12.64
CA VAL A 217 1.80 -6.09 11.22
C VAL A 217 0.34 -6.42 10.95
N LEU A 218 -0.29 -5.70 10.03
CA LEU A 218 -1.56 -6.06 9.43
C LEU A 218 -1.30 -6.80 8.12
N THR A 219 -1.82 -8.02 7.98
CA THR A 219 -1.74 -8.79 6.73
C THR A 219 -3.05 -8.67 5.98
N LEU A 220 -3.00 -8.15 4.76
CA LEU A 220 -4.13 -8.00 3.85
C LEU A 220 -3.99 -8.96 2.69
N HIS A 221 -4.96 -9.85 2.50
CA HIS A 221 -4.99 -10.76 1.36
C HIS A 221 -5.85 -10.16 0.24
N THR A 222 -5.37 -10.18 -1.01
CA THR A 222 -6.11 -9.58 -2.13
C THR A 222 -7.47 -10.21 -2.35
N ASN A 223 -7.64 -11.52 -2.14
CA ASN A 223 -8.94 -12.18 -2.20
C ASN A 223 -9.93 -11.64 -1.15
N LYS A 224 -9.47 -11.39 0.08
CA LYS A 224 -10.32 -10.80 1.13
C LYS A 224 -10.68 -9.36 0.82
N ILE A 225 -9.77 -8.58 0.24
CA ILE A 225 -10.08 -7.23 -0.26
C ILE A 225 -11.12 -7.31 -1.38
N GLN A 226 -11.02 -8.27 -2.29
CA GLN A 226 -11.97 -8.43 -3.40
C GLN A 226 -13.36 -8.84 -2.92
N ASP A 227 -13.43 -9.78 -1.99
CA ASP A 227 -14.66 -10.33 -1.42
C ASP A 227 -15.41 -9.25 -0.62
N ASP A 228 -14.71 -8.59 0.31
CA ASP A 228 -15.27 -7.54 1.17
C ASP A 228 -14.31 -6.34 1.31
N PRO A 229 -14.29 -5.43 0.32
CA PRO A 229 -13.42 -4.26 0.35
C PRO A 229 -13.72 -3.34 1.53
N ALA A 230 -14.97 -3.30 2.00
CA ALA A 230 -15.38 -2.45 3.12
C ALA A 230 -14.78 -2.94 4.45
N ALA A 231 -14.83 -4.26 4.70
CA ALA A 231 -14.20 -4.83 5.89
C ALA A 231 -12.67 -4.67 5.85
N ALA A 232 -12.03 -4.89 4.71
CA ALA A 232 -10.60 -4.68 4.54
C ALA A 232 -10.21 -3.21 4.79
N LEU A 233 -11.02 -2.27 4.30
CA LEU A 233 -10.81 -0.84 4.52
C LEU A 233 -10.90 -0.49 6.00
N GLN A 234 -11.92 -1.01 6.69
CA GLN A 234 -12.09 -0.77 8.12
C GLN A 234 -10.92 -1.34 8.92
N GLN A 235 -10.42 -2.53 8.58
CA GLN A 235 -9.23 -3.09 9.22
C GLN A 235 -7.99 -2.20 9.06
N VAL A 236 -7.78 -1.60 7.88
CA VAL A 236 -6.70 -0.64 7.67
C VAL A 236 -6.89 0.60 8.53
N ILE A 237 -8.09 1.17 8.55
CA ILE A 237 -8.39 2.36 9.35
C ILE A 237 -8.13 2.09 10.83
N ASP A 238 -8.66 0.99 11.37
CA ASP A 238 -8.51 0.60 12.77
C ASP A 238 -7.06 0.27 13.13
N PHE A 239 -6.30 -0.28 12.19
CA PHE A 239 -4.90 -0.56 12.40
C PHE A 239 -4.03 0.69 12.39
N VAL A 240 -4.27 1.60 11.46
CA VAL A 240 -3.51 2.85 11.31
C VAL A 240 -3.85 3.82 12.44
N ARG A 241 -5.13 3.98 12.79
CA ARG A 241 -5.57 4.92 13.83
C ARG A 241 -5.45 4.32 15.22
N THR A 242 -4.81 5.02 16.15
CA THR A 242 -4.68 4.57 17.54
C THR A 242 -5.93 4.81 18.38
N THR A 243 -6.75 5.79 17.99
CA THR A 243 -8.03 6.07 18.63
C THR A 243 -9.15 5.47 17.80
N PRO A 244 -10.01 4.60 18.38
CA PRO A 244 -11.18 4.11 17.67
C PRO A 244 -12.05 5.29 17.28
N THR A 245 -12.18 5.53 15.97
CA THR A 245 -13.15 6.52 15.47
C THR A 245 -14.54 5.99 15.80
N SER A 246 -15.20 6.60 16.79
CA SER A 246 -16.57 6.26 17.20
C SER A 246 -17.61 6.59 16.11
N GLU A 247 -17.21 7.32 15.07
CA GLU A 247 -18.03 7.55 13.90
C GLU A 247 -17.92 6.38 12.93
N LYS A 248 -18.82 5.42 13.09
CA LYS A 248 -19.25 4.58 11.97
C LYS A 248 -19.83 5.53 10.92
N LYS A 249 -19.00 5.99 9.96
CA LYS A 249 -19.48 6.57 8.70
C LYS A 249 -20.19 5.45 7.93
N ALA A 250 -21.40 5.16 8.37
CA ALA A 250 -22.27 4.16 7.83
C ALA A 250 -22.57 4.51 6.37
N ALA A 251 -22.21 3.61 5.46
CA ALA A 251 -22.87 3.37 4.18
C ALA A 251 -23.41 4.61 3.44
N THR A 252 -22.59 5.66 3.30
CA THR A 252 -22.94 6.75 2.38
C THR A 252 -22.88 6.21 0.96
N GLU A 253 -23.68 6.76 0.04
CA GLU A 253 -23.62 6.40 -1.39
C GLU A 253 -22.20 6.52 -1.94
N GLN A 254 -21.46 7.53 -1.47
CA GLN A 254 -20.04 7.70 -1.79
C GLN A 254 -19.19 6.52 -1.31
N GLY A 255 -19.43 6.00 -0.10
CA GLY A 255 -18.73 4.81 0.40
C GLY A 255 -19.00 3.56 -0.44
N GLN A 256 -20.25 3.36 -0.90
CA GLN A 256 -20.60 2.24 -1.78
C GLN A 256 -19.91 2.36 -3.15
N GLN A 257 -19.87 3.56 -3.72
CA GLN A 257 -19.16 3.82 -4.99
C GLN A 257 -17.65 3.54 -4.85
N THR A 258 -17.05 3.94 -3.73
CA THR A 258 -15.64 3.64 -3.43
C THR A 258 -15.39 2.13 -3.36
N VAL A 259 -16.21 1.40 -2.63
CA VAL A 259 -16.09 -0.08 -2.49
C VAL A 259 -16.17 -0.77 -3.84
N GLU A 260 -17.09 -0.35 -4.70
CA GLU A 260 -17.24 -0.95 -6.03
C GLU A 260 -16.08 -0.57 -6.97
N SER A 261 -15.58 0.66 -6.90
CA SER A 261 -14.38 1.10 -7.63
C SER A 261 -13.15 0.26 -7.27
N ILE A 262 -12.93 0.00 -5.97
CA ILE A 262 -11.84 -0.86 -5.49
C ILE A 262 -11.96 -2.26 -6.09
N ARG A 263 -13.15 -2.86 -6.03
CA ARG A 263 -13.40 -4.20 -6.56
C ARG A 263 -13.13 -4.28 -8.05
N GLN A 264 -13.56 -3.27 -8.82
CA GLN A 264 -13.35 -3.23 -10.27
C GLN A 264 -11.87 -3.05 -10.63
N GLN A 265 -11.15 -2.17 -9.95
CA GLN A 265 -9.71 -1.98 -10.14
C GLN A 265 -8.94 -3.27 -9.85
N LEU A 266 -9.23 -3.94 -8.74
CA LEU A 266 -8.56 -5.18 -8.38
C LEU A 266 -8.86 -6.31 -9.38
N LYS A 267 -10.11 -6.45 -9.83
CA LYS A 267 -10.45 -7.39 -10.91
C LYS A 267 -9.67 -7.09 -12.20
N ALA A 268 -9.58 -5.82 -12.60
CA ALA A 268 -8.85 -5.44 -13.80
C ALA A 268 -7.33 -5.70 -13.69
N LEU A 269 -6.76 -5.51 -12.50
CA LEU A 269 -5.36 -5.85 -12.20
C LEU A 269 -5.12 -7.36 -12.32
N THR A 270 -5.94 -8.16 -11.64
CA THR A 270 -5.87 -9.62 -11.70
C THR A 270 -6.02 -10.15 -13.13
N SER A 271 -6.95 -9.60 -13.91
CA SER A 271 -7.13 -10.00 -15.31
C SER A 271 -5.95 -9.64 -16.22
N ARG A 272 -5.29 -8.51 -15.98
CA ARG A 272 -4.09 -8.12 -16.76
C ARG A 272 -2.92 -9.05 -16.46
N ALA A 273 -2.63 -9.27 -15.18
CA ALA A 273 -1.58 -10.20 -14.79
C ALA A 273 -1.91 -11.65 -15.18
N ALA A 274 -3.18 -12.03 -15.26
CA ALA A 274 -3.62 -13.33 -15.79
C ALA A 274 -3.31 -13.47 -17.28
N THR A 275 -3.57 -12.41 -18.06
CA THR A 275 -3.18 -12.36 -19.48
C THR A 275 -1.67 -12.49 -19.63
N THR A 276 -0.89 -11.77 -18.81
CA THR A 276 0.58 -11.89 -18.79
C THR A 276 1.02 -13.31 -18.46
N ALA A 277 0.47 -13.91 -17.40
CA ALA A 277 0.81 -15.25 -16.98
C ALA A 277 0.54 -16.31 -18.05
N ALA A 278 -0.59 -16.20 -18.74
CA ALA A 278 -0.96 -17.10 -19.83
C ALA A 278 0.10 -17.14 -20.95
N THR A 279 0.85 -16.04 -21.15
CA THR A 279 1.96 -15.98 -22.12
C THR A 279 3.26 -16.59 -21.61
N TRP A 280 3.45 -16.70 -20.30
CA TRP A 280 4.71 -17.10 -19.68
C TRP A 280 4.72 -18.54 -19.12
N THR A 281 3.56 -19.15 -18.87
CA THR A 281 3.48 -20.41 -18.09
C THR A 281 2.93 -21.63 -18.84
N PRO A 282 3.38 -22.00 -20.05
CA PRO A 282 2.72 -23.09 -20.76
C PRO A 282 3.03 -24.51 -20.24
N SER A 283 4.04 -24.74 -19.37
CA SER A 283 4.47 -26.14 -19.11
C SER A 283 5.00 -26.56 -17.74
N PHE A 284 5.10 -25.68 -16.73
CA PHE A 284 5.71 -26.04 -15.43
C PHE A 284 4.79 -25.82 -14.21
N SER A 285 5.11 -26.52 -13.12
CA SER A 285 4.28 -26.58 -11.91
C SER A 285 4.84 -25.70 -10.79
N PHE A 286 4.12 -24.63 -10.44
CA PHE A 286 4.43 -23.81 -9.26
C PHE A 286 4.20 -24.54 -7.93
N ASP A 287 3.40 -25.62 -7.91
CA ASP A 287 3.14 -26.40 -6.69
C ASP A 287 4.44 -26.98 -6.11
N ASP A 288 5.35 -27.46 -6.96
CA ASP A 288 6.59 -28.09 -6.52
C ASP A 288 7.52 -27.05 -5.86
N ILE A 289 7.53 -25.83 -6.39
CA ILE A 289 8.30 -24.72 -5.82
C ILE A 289 7.76 -24.34 -4.45
N LEU A 290 6.45 -24.14 -4.34
CA LEU A 290 5.83 -23.80 -3.06
C LEU A 290 6.07 -24.90 -2.02
N SER A 291 5.87 -26.15 -2.42
CA SER A 291 6.11 -27.32 -1.56
C SER A 291 7.56 -27.37 -1.06
N LYS A 292 8.54 -27.20 -1.95
CA LYS A 292 9.96 -27.16 -1.58
C LYS A 292 10.29 -26.02 -0.62
N GLU A 293 9.79 -24.81 -0.88
CA GLU A 293 10.03 -23.66 0.01
C GLU A 293 9.37 -23.86 1.38
N LEU A 294 8.15 -24.39 1.45
CA LEU A 294 7.48 -24.72 2.71
C LEU A 294 8.25 -25.80 3.49
N VAL A 295 8.74 -26.85 2.83
CA VAL A 295 9.52 -27.90 3.49
C VAL A 295 10.86 -27.35 4.01
N SER A 296 11.61 -26.63 3.17
CA SER A 296 12.94 -26.13 3.53
C SER A 296 12.91 -25.10 4.66
N SER A 297 11.85 -24.27 4.70
CA SER A 297 11.64 -23.25 5.73
C SER A 297 10.82 -23.72 6.94
N LYS A 298 10.42 -25.00 6.98
CA LYS A 298 9.45 -25.56 7.94
C LYS A 298 8.20 -24.67 8.09
N ASN A 299 7.50 -24.46 6.99
CA ASN A 299 6.32 -23.58 6.88
C ASN A 299 6.66 -22.14 7.29
N LEU A 300 7.73 -21.59 6.72
CA LEU A 300 8.21 -20.22 6.95
C LEU A 300 8.53 -19.88 8.41
N SER A 301 8.81 -20.89 9.24
CA SER A 301 9.12 -20.71 10.67
C SER A 301 10.61 -20.75 11.01
N VAL A 302 11.45 -21.23 10.08
CA VAL A 302 12.91 -21.29 10.28
C VAL A 302 13.55 -19.95 9.94
N TRP A 303 14.37 -19.47 10.88
CA TRP A 303 15.26 -18.34 10.67
C TRP A 303 16.74 -18.78 10.59
N PRO A 304 17.55 -18.17 9.71
CA PRO A 304 17.15 -17.23 8.65
C PRO A 304 16.38 -17.93 7.53
N CYS A 305 15.48 -17.21 6.86
CA CYS A 305 14.86 -17.70 5.62
C CYS A 305 15.95 -17.86 4.54
N PRO A 306 15.74 -18.74 3.54
CA PRO A 306 16.62 -18.83 2.38
C PRO A 306 16.88 -17.47 1.69
N SER A 307 17.99 -17.38 0.94
CA SER A 307 18.42 -16.11 0.33
C SER A 307 17.47 -15.68 -0.78
N LEU A 308 17.31 -14.37 -0.97
CA LEU A 308 16.67 -13.84 -2.17
C LEU A 308 17.54 -14.02 -3.43
N TRP A 309 18.85 -14.19 -3.24
CA TRP A 309 19.84 -14.32 -4.31
C TRP A 309 20.13 -15.76 -4.74
N THR A 310 19.48 -16.79 -4.16
CA THR A 310 19.68 -18.17 -4.65
C THR A 310 18.73 -18.49 -5.80
N THR A 311 19.27 -19.20 -6.79
CA THR A 311 18.60 -19.67 -8.03
C THR A 311 17.36 -20.54 -7.77
N ALA A 312 16.59 -20.77 -8.85
CA ALA A 312 15.48 -21.72 -8.85
C ALA A 312 15.94 -23.17 -8.71
N ASN A 313 17.14 -23.48 -9.16
CA ASN A 313 17.78 -24.78 -9.01
C ASN A 313 18.33 -24.88 -7.58
N ASP A 314 18.08 -25.99 -6.88
CA ASP A 314 18.51 -26.18 -5.49
C ASP A 314 20.05 -26.41 -5.39
N ASP A 315 20.84 -25.88 -6.34
CA ASP A 315 22.29 -26.00 -6.45
C ASP A 315 23.06 -24.97 -5.60
N GLY A 316 22.35 -24.02 -5.00
CA GLY A 316 22.93 -22.97 -4.16
C GLY A 316 23.68 -21.90 -4.95
N LEU A 317 23.54 -21.87 -6.27
CA LEU A 317 24.16 -20.84 -7.09
C LEU A 317 23.50 -19.47 -6.84
N ALA A 318 24.31 -18.42 -6.95
CA ALA A 318 23.83 -17.06 -6.87
C ALA A 318 23.18 -16.66 -8.20
N LEU A 319 22.07 -15.92 -8.12
CA LEU A 319 21.42 -15.30 -9.25
C LEU A 319 22.36 -14.23 -9.86
N PRO A 320 22.56 -14.23 -11.19
CA PRO A 320 23.24 -13.14 -11.86
C PRO A 320 22.52 -11.82 -11.58
N ALA A 321 23.25 -10.79 -11.15
CA ALA A 321 22.64 -9.52 -10.74
C ALA A 321 21.90 -8.78 -11.88
N ASP A 322 22.29 -9.06 -13.12
CA ASP A 322 21.71 -8.53 -14.35
C ASP A 322 20.50 -9.34 -14.86
N SER A 323 20.31 -10.58 -14.41
CA SER A 323 19.12 -11.38 -14.74
C SER A 323 17.84 -10.74 -14.17
N LEU A 324 16.69 -11.01 -14.79
CA LEU A 324 15.39 -10.52 -14.30
C LEU A 324 15.15 -10.89 -12.82
N ALA A 325 15.47 -12.13 -12.44
CA ALA A 325 15.38 -12.58 -11.07
C ALA A 325 16.39 -11.88 -10.13
N GLY A 326 17.63 -11.64 -10.56
CA GLY A 326 18.60 -10.88 -9.77
C GLY A 326 18.18 -9.42 -9.55
N GLN A 327 17.57 -8.81 -10.57
CA GLN A 327 17.02 -7.47 -10.47
C GLN A 327 15.80 -7.41 -9.56
N LEU A 328 14.92 -8.43 -9.59
CA LEU A 328 13.84 -8.56 -8.63
C LEU A 328 14.38 -8.75 -7.20
N ALA A 329 15.39 -9.60 -7.00
CA ALA A 329 16.04 -9.77 -5.69
C ALA A 329 16.51 -8.43 -5.14
N LYS A 330 17.17 -7.61 -5.96
CA LYS A 330 17.64 -6.28 -5.59
C LYS A 330 16.53 -5.33 -5.12
N GLN A 331 15.31 -5.46 -5.64
CA GLN A 331 14.16 -4.65 -5.19
C GLN A 331 13.53 -5.19 -3.89
N LEU A 332 13.82 -6.43 -3.52
CA LEU A 332 13.23 -7.11 -2.36
C LEU A 332 14.17 -7.15 -1.14
N VAL A 333 15.48 -7.05 -1.33
CA VAL A 333 16.48 -7.10 -0.24
C VAL A 333 16.29 -5.94 0.74
N PRO A 334 16.85 -6.02 1.96
CA PRO A 334 16.79 -4.90 2.89
C PRO A 334 17.45 -3.63 2.34
N ASP A 335 16.85 -2.47 2.62
CA ASP A 335 17.47 -1.18 2.35
C ASP A 335 18.33 -0.76 3.55
N CYS A 336 19.63 -1.00 3.44
CA CYS A 336 20.58 -0.65 4.49
C CYS A 336 21.03 0.81 4.46
N ASP A 337 20.62 1.58 3.44
CA ASP A 337 20.95 2.99 3.28
C ASP A 337 19.83 3.93 3.79
N ASP A 338 18.65 3.40 4.15
CA ASP A 338 17.55 4.17 4.74
C ASP A 338 17.98 4.82 6.06
N SER A 339 17.78 6.13 6.21
CA SER A 339 18.23 6.90 7.37
C SER A 339 17.58 6.50 8.71
N PHE A 340 16.47 5.78 8.67
CA PHE A 340 15.73 5.28 9.82
C PHE A 340 15.92 3.79 10.05
N ALA A 341 16.57 3.07 9.13
CA ALA A 341 16.84 1.65 9.22
C ALA A 341 18.34 1.37 9.35
N GLN A 342 18.69 0.26 9.99
CA GLN A 342 20.07 -0.16 10.18
C GLN A 342 20.17 -1.67 10.06
N CYS A 343 20.94 -2.13 9.08
CA CYS A 343 21.27 -3.54 8.92
C CYS A 343 22.37 -3.93 9.90
N TRP A 344 22.00 -4.58 11.00
CA TRP A 344 22.95 -5.05 12.00
C TRP A 344 23.39 -6.48 11.76
N VAL A 345 22.47 -7.33 11.30
CA VAL A 345 22.71 -8.75 11.06
C VAL A 345 23.53 -8.92 9.79
N ASP A 346 24.56 -9.76 9.86
CA ASP A 346 25.44 -10.04 8.72
C ASP A 346 24.64 -10.49 7.50
N ARG A 347 23.59 -11.30 7.70
CA ARG A 347 22.69 -11.75 6.64
C ARG A 347 22.09 -10.60 5.83
N ASP A 348 21.57 -9.57 6.48
CA ASP A 348 20.98 -8.43 5.78
C ASP A 348 22.03 -7.66 4.99
N LYS A 349 23.22 -7.48 5.57
CA LYS A 349 24.34 -6.79 4.90
C LYS A 349 24.81 -7.55 3.66
N CYS A 350 24.98 -8.87 3.76
CA CYS A 350 25.38 -9.70 2.62
C CYS A 350 24.37 -9.59 1.48
N GLU A 351 23.08 -9.71 1.80
CA GLU A 351 22.04 -9.69 0.77
C GLU A 351 21.81 -8.31 0.17
N PHE A 352 21.98 -7.25 0.96
CA PHE A 352 22.04 -5.90 0.43
C PHE A 352 23.15 -5.75 -0.64
N HIS A 353 24.27 -6.47 -0.49
CA HIS A 353 25.38 -6.48 -1.45
C HIS A 353 25.27 -7.49 -2.59
N GLY A 354 24.20 -8.30 -2.66
CA GLY A 354 24.05 -9.29 -3.72
C GLY A 354 24.51 -10.70 -3.39
N ASP A 355 24.91 -10.97 -2.15
CA ASP A 355 25.50 -12.26 -1.79
C ASP A 355 24.43 -13.30 -1.41
N ALA A 356 24.45 -14.45 -2.08
CA ALA A 356 23.61 -15.61 -1.73
C ALA A 356 23.98 -16.24 -0.38
N GLU A 357 25.27 -16.28 -0.07
CA GLU A 357 25.83 -16.80 1.18
C GLU A 357 26.72 -15.77 1.87
N CYS A 358 26.55 -15.61 3.18
CA CYS A 358 27.46 -14.78 3.96
C CYS A 358 28.77 -15.51 4.19
N LYS A 359 29.86 -14.96 3.65
CA LYS A 359 31.21 -15.38 4.04
C LYS A 359 31.41 -14.98 5.51
N LYS A 360 31.65 -15.97 6.38
CA LYS A 360 32.07 -15.70 7.76
C LYS A 360 33.36 -14.88 7.70
N LYS A 361 33.31 -13.64 8.21
CA LYS A 361 34.50 -12.78 8.32
C LYS A 361 35.38 -13.22 9.47
#